data_AF-A0A6S7HBV9-F1
#
_entry.id   AF-A0A6S7HBV9-F1
#
_cell.length_a   1.000
_cell.length_b   1.000
_cell.length_c   1.000
_cell.angle_alpha   90.00
_cell.angle_beta   90.00
_cell.angle_gamma   90.00
#
_symmetry.space_group_name_H-M   'P 1'
#
loop_
_entity.id
_entity.type
_entity.pdbx_description
1 polymer ?
#
loop_
_entity_poly.entity_id
_entity_poly.type
_entity_poly.pdbx_seq_one_letter_code
_entity_poly.pdbx_strand_id
1 'polypeptide(L)'
;MSVGHSLDSRMIMGMNIDLRDESNMNNFVAYVLNCCKEKIREKRLEIVSLLDGDVFYNIDSWPKELRLILWKKPLSDKETCKLILFLVGNGCPPLIAYKWIITSTYWGREKTRKRWEQIRWINLNMERNMHYWFYYDMFHSKHLYLNGDERQL
;
A
#
# COMPACT_ATOMS: atom_id res chain seq x y z
N MET A 1 -22.70 -22.51 20.05
CA MET A 1 -21.55 -22.27 20.95
C MET A 1 -20.55 -21.44 20.17
N SER A 2 -20.53 -20.14 20.46
CA SER A 2 -19.62 -19.15 19.86
C SER A 2 -18.26 -19.29 20.53
N VAL A 3 -17.22 -19.57 19.75
CA VAL A 3 -15.83 -19.43 20.21
C VAL A 3 -15.30 -18.17 19.54
N GLY A 4 -15.19 -17.12 20.35
CA GLY A 4 -14.66 -15.84 19.93
C GLY A 4 -13.18 -15.94 19.61
N HIS A 5 -12.83 -15.52 18.40
CA HIS A 5 -11.54 -14.93 18.12
C HIS A 5 -11.78 -13.47 17.76
N SER A 6 -11.80 -12.62 18.79
CA SER A 6 -11.57 -11.19 18.65
C SER A 6 -10.13 -11.04 18.14
N LEU A 7 -9.97 -10.90 16.83
CA LEU A 7 -8.74 -10.38 16.26
C LEU A 7 -8.73 -8.89 16.58
N ASP A 8 -7.98 -8.63 17.64
CA ASP A 8 -7.70 -7.38 18.32
C ASP A 8 -7.58 -6.19 17.35
N SER A 9 -8.48 -5.21 17.49
CA SER A 9 -8.35 -3.85 16.92
C SER A 9 -7.04 -3.15 17.37
N ARG A 10 -6.24 -3.80 18.23
CA ARG A 10 -4.91 -3.36 18.67
C ARG A 10 -3.78 -3.61 17.67
N MET A 11 -3.96 -4.42 16.61
CA MET A 11 -2.86 -4.64 15.65
C MET A 11 -2.50 -3.40 14.81
N ILE A 12 -3.37 -2.38 14.73
CA ILE A 12 -3.05 -1.15 13.99
C ILE A 12 -2.15 -0.20 14.82
N MET A 13 -2.13 -0.32 16.16
CA MET A 13 -1.33 0.54 17.05
C MET A 13 0.16 0.17 17.14
N GLY A 14 0.62 -0.80 16.35
CA GLY A 14 2.02 -1.23 16.30
C GLY A 14 2.81 -0.71 15.11
N MET A 15 2.25 0.17 14.28
CA MET A 15 2.93 0.71 13.09
C MET A 15 3.97 1.79 13.44
N ASN A 16 4.90 1.47 14.34
CA ASN A 16 6.20 2.13 14.37
C ASN A 16 6.94 1.71 13.10
N ILE A 17 6.62 2.38 11.99
CA ILE A 17 7.23 2.12 10.68
C ILE A 17 8.67 2.59 10.80
N ASP A 18 9.52 1.60 11.07
CA ASP A 18 10.91 1.76 11.43
C ASP A 18 11.62 2.65 10.40
N LEU A 19 12.27 3.72 10.86
CA LEU A 19 13.12 4.58 10.04
C LEU A 19 14.22 3.79 9.31
N ARG A 20 14.50 2.53 9.72
CA ARG A 20 15.33 1.57 8.98
C ARG A 20 14.85 1.30 7.55
N ASP A 21 13.56 1.46 7.28
CA ASP A 21 12.98 1.24 5.95
C ASP A 21 13.21 2.40 4.98
N GLU A 22 13.51 3.61 5.47
CA GLU A 22 13.74 4.78 4.60
C GLU A 22 15.01 4.61 3.76
N SER A 23 16.10 4.13 4.36
CA SER A 23 17.34 3.81 3.65
C SER A 23 17.14 2.71 2.61
N ASN A 24 16.40 1.65 2.98
CA ASN A 24 16.03 0.55 2.09
C ASN A 24 15.23 1.06 0.88
N MET A 25 14.23 1.90 1.12
CA MET A 25 13.42 2.48 0.06
C MET A 25 14.18 3.46 -0.81
N ASN A 26 15.09 4.27 -0.26
CA ASN A 26 15.96 5.15 -1.05
C ASN A 26 16.87 4.33 -1.99
N ASN A 27 17.44 3.23 -1.50
CA ASN A 27 18.21 2.29 -2.32
C ASN A 27 17.34 1.66 -3.42
N PHE A 28 16.09 1.31 -3.08
CA PHE A 28 15.15 0.75 -4.05
C PHE A 28 14.73 1.78 -5.12
N VAL A 29 14.49 3.03 -4.75
CA VAL A 29 14.22 4.13 -5.70
C VAL A 29 15.41 4.33 -6.63
N ALA A 30 16.64 4.35 -6.08
CA ALA A 30 17.85 4.41 -6.88
C ALA A 30 17.96 3.21 -7.83
N TYR A 31 17.64 2.01 -7.37
CA TYR A 31 17.56 0.82 -8.22
C TYR A 31 16.55 1.02 -9.36
N VAL A 32 15.32 1.47 -9.09
CA VAL A 32 14.30 1.69 -10.14
C VAL A 32 14.72 2.74 -11.17
N LEU A 33 15.39 3.80 -10.73
CA LEU A 33 15.88 4.86 -11.63
C LEU A 33 17.00 4.38 -12.56
N ASN A 34 17.88 3.50 -12.09
CA ASN A 34 19.09 3.09 -12.81
C ASN A 34 18.99 1.73 -13.51
N CYS A 35 18.03 0.87 -13.12
CA CYS A 35 17.94 -0.48 -13.67
C CYS A 35 17.37 -0.51 -15.10
N CYS A 36 17.59 -1.61 -15.83
CA CYS A 36 16.95 -1.84 -17.13
C CYS A 36 15.47 -2.22 -16.97
N LYS A 37 14.69 -2.13 -18.06
CA LYS A 37 13.24 -2.33 -18.01
C LYS A 37 12.86 -3.77 -17.66
N GLU A 38 13.66 -4.72 -18.14
CA GLU A 38 13.45 -6.16 -17.99
C GLU A 38 13.50 -6.55 -16.51
N LYS A 39 14.55 -6.12 -15.81
CA LYS A 39 14.72 -6.34 -14.37
C LYS A 39 13.64 -5.67 -13.52
N ILE A 40 13.13 -4.52 -13.94
CA ILE A 40 11.99 -3.88 -13.26
C ILE A 40 10.70 -4.66 -13.50
N ARG A 41 10.49 -5.18 -14.72
CA ARG A 41 9.35 -6.03 -15.02
C ARG A 41 9.39 -7.32 -14.19
N GLU A 42 10.53 -7.98 -14.09
CA GLU A 42 10.72 -9.17 -13.24
C GLU A 42 10.39 -8.84 -11.78
N LYS A 43 10.99 -7.77 -11.24
CA LYS A 43 10.72 -7.33 -9.87
C LYS A 43 9.24 -7.02 -9.63
N ARG A 44 8.54 -6.48 -10.64
CA ARG A 44 7.10 -6.22 -10.56
C ARG A 44 6.29 -7.50 -10.49
N LEU A 45 6.66 -8.53 -11.25
CA LEU A 45 5.98 -9.83 -11.21
C LEU A 45 6.16 -10.49 -9.84
N GLU A 46 7.38 -10.44 -9.28
CA GLU A 46 7.63 -10.92 -7.91
C GLU A 46 6.80 -10.18 -6.86
N ILE A 47 6.69 -8.85 -6.95
CA ILE A 47 5.89 -8.07 -6.01
C ILE A 47 4.39 -8.39 -6.17
N VAL A 48 3.92 -8.60 -7.40
CA VAL A 48 2.50 -8.97 -7.64
C VAL A 48 2.20 -10.35 -7.10
N SER A 49 3.08 -11.34 -7.29
CA SER A 49 2.84 -12.68 -6.73
C SER A 49 2.73 -12.62 -5.21
N LEU A 50 3.56 -11.81 -4.56
CA LEU A 50 3.44 -11.57 -3.12
C LEU A 50 2.07 -10.94 -2.75
N LEU A 51 1.65 -9.90 -3.49
CA LEU A 51 0.38 -9.23 -3.24
C LEU A 51 -0.85 -10.12 -3.53
N ASP A 52 -0.70 -11.16 -4.35
CA ASP A 52 -1.80 -12.00 -4.82
C ASP A 52 -1.96 -13.27 -3.98
N GLY A 53 -2.25 -13.10 -2.68
CA GLY A 53 -2.57 -14.22 -1.79
C GLY A 53 -1.47 -14.60 -0.80
N ASP A 54 -0.20 -14.29 -1.06
CA ASP A 54 0.91 -14.68 -0.17
C ASP A 54 1.02 -13.77 1.05
N VAL A 55 1.05 -12.45 0.85
CA VAL A 55 1.16 -11.45 1.93
C VAL A 55 -0.06 -10.55 2.05
N PHE A 56 -1.08 -10.79 1.22
CA PHE A 56 -2.31 -10.00 1.18
C PHE A 56 -3.47 -10.81 0.57
N TYR A 57 -4.68 -10.24 0.55
CA TYR A 57 -5.83 -10.85 -0.11
C TYR A 57 -5.58 -11.09 -1.60
N ASN A 58 -6.07 -12.21 -2.14
CA ASN A 58 -6.04 -12.48 -3.59
C ASN A 58 -6.65 -11.29 -4.37
N ILE A 59 -5.99 -10.88 -5.46
CA ILE A 59 -6.36 -9.67 -6.20
C ILE A 59 -7.79 -9.74 -6.71
N ASP A 60 -8.29 -10.92 -7.10
CA ASP A 60 -9.64 -11.08 -7.63
C ASP A 60 -10.75 -10.83 -6.60
N SER A 61 -10.44 -10.94 -5.30
CA SER A 61 -11.39 -10.60 -4.25
C SER A 61 -11.49 -9.09 -3.99
N TRP A 62 -10.56 -8.28 -4.50
CA TRP A 62 -10.55 -6.85 -4.23
C TRP A 62 -11.71 -6.12 -4.93
N PRO A 63 -12.20 -5.00 -4.34
CA PRO A 63 -13.15 -4.13 -4.99
C PRO A 63 -12.71 -3.75 -6.39
N LYS A 64 -13.66 -3.74 -7.34
CA LYS A 64 -13.40 -3.49 -8.76
C LYS A 64 -12.61 -2.19 -8.98
N GLU A 65 -12.95 -1.11 -8.27
CA GLU A 65 -12.22 0.16 -8.36
C GLU A 65 -10.74 0.01 -7.99
N LEU A 66 -10.44 -0.74 -6.92
CA LEU A 66 -9.07 -0.92 -6.44
C LEU A 66 -8.25 -1.84 -7.35
N ARG A 67 -8.88 -2.87 -7.94
CA ARG A 67 -8.24 -3.67 -9.02
C ARG A 67 -7.88 -2.79 -10.21
N LEU A 68 -8.78 -1.91 -10.64
CA LEU A 68 -8.49 -0.97 -11.74
C LEU A 68 -7.35 -0.02 -11.38
N ILE A 69 -7.35 0.53 -10.17
CA ILE A 69 -6.27 1.40 -9.68
C ILE A 69 -4.93 0.65 -9.65
N LEU A 70 -4.90 -0.60 -9.18
CA LEU A 70 -3.68 -1.41 -9.11
C LEU A 70 -2.95 -1.43 -10.45
N TRP A 71 -3.68 -1.66 -11.55
CA TRP A 71 -3.13 -1.78 -12.90
C TRP A 71 -2.96 -0.45 -13.64
N LYS A 72 -3.68 0.60 -13.24
CA LYS A 72 -3.61 1.92 -13.89
C LYS A 72 -2.22 2.54 -13.78
N LYS A 73 -1.69 3.06 -14.90
CA LYS A 73 -0.44 3.82 -14.98
C LYS A 73 -0.59 5.03 -15.91
N PRO A 74 -0.10 6.23 -15.54
CA PRO A 74 0.42 6.59 -14.22
C PRO A 74 -0.71 6.70 -13.18
N LEU A 75 -0.38 6.46 -11.91
CA LEU A 75 -1.31 6.76 -10.81
C LEU A 75 -1.39 8.27 -10.58
N SER A 76 -2.58 8.78 -10.29
CA SER A 76 -2.73 10.12 -9.69
C SER A 76 -2.34 10.10 -8.21
N ASP A 77 -2.21 11.29 -7.62
CA ASP A 77 -1.86 11.46 -6.21
C ASP A 77 -2.99 10.89 -5.32
N LYS A 78 -4.24 11.12 -5.70
CA LYS A 78 -5.43 10.54 -5.05
C LYS A 78 -5.45 9.02 -5.13
N GLU A 79 -5.15 8.45 -6.30
CA GLU A 79 -5.11 6.99 -6.48
C GLU A 79 -3.96 6.34 -5.73
N THR A 80 -2.82 7.01 -5.65
CA THR A 80 -1.68 6.55 -4.83
C THR A 80 -2.06 6.51 -3.36
N CYS A 81 -2.67 7.59 -2.85
CA CYS A 81 -3.15 7.64 -1.48
C CYS A 81 -4.19 6.53 -1.21
N LYS A 82 -5.22 6.42 -2.05
CA LYS A 82 -6.24 5.36 -1.95
C LYS A 82 -5.63 3.96 -1.91
N LEU A 83 -4.69 3.66 -2.82
CA LEU A 83 -4.08 2.33 -2.90
C LEU A 83 -3.21 2.01 -1.68
N ILE A 84 -2.43 2.99 -1.19
CA ILE A 84 -1.61 2.81 0.01
C ILE A 84 -2.48 2.57 1.24
N LEU A 85 -3.50 3.41 1.44
CA LEU A 85 -4.42 3.27 2.57
C LEU A 85 -5.16 1.94 2.52
N PHE A 86 -5.60 1.52 1.33
CA PHE A 86 -6.22 0.21 1.15
C PHE A 86 -5.27 -0.94 1.53
N LEU A 87 -4.06 -0.97 0.96
CA LEU A 87 -3.11 -2.04 1.22
C LEU A 87 -2.73 -2.09 2.70
N VAL A 88 -2.24 -0.96 3.23
CA VAL A 88 -1.73 -0.88 4.60
C VAL A 88 -2.84 -1.05 5.63
N GLY A 89 -4.02 -0.43 5.43
CA GLY A 89 -5.16 -0.56 6.34
C GLY A 89 -5.66 -2.00 6.47
N ASN A 90 -5.56 -2.79 5.40
CA ASN A 90 -5.91 -4.21 5.40
C ASN A 90 -4.75 -5.13 5.80
N GLY A 91 -3.65 -4.59 6.35
CA GLY A 91 -2.53 -5.38 6.87
C GLY A 91 -1.47 -5.79 5.84
N CYS A 92 -1.47 -5.26 4.62
CA CYS A 92 -0.35 -5.47 3.69
C CYS A 92 0.94 -4.89 4.29
N PRO A 93 2.07 -5.62 4.26
CA PRO A 93 3.36 -5.06 4.62
C PRO A 93 3.66 -3.77 3.83
N PRO A 94 3.91 -2.63 4.50
CA PRO A 94 4.06 -1.33 3.82
C PRO A 94 5.13 -1.32 2.73
N LEU A 95 6.28 -1.96 2.98
CA LEU A 95 7.36 -2.08 2.01
C LEU A 95 6.92 -2.72 0.69
N ILE A 96 6.06 -3.74 0.72
CA ILE A 96 5.57 -4.41 -0.49
C ILE A 96 4.66 -3.46 -1.28
N ALA A 97 3.75 -2.77 -0.59
CA ALA A 97 2.88 -1.76 -1.18
C ALA A 97 3.70 -0.62 -1.83
N TYR A 98 4.73 -0.13 -1.14
CA TYR A 98 5.58 0.95 -1.64
C TYR A 98 6.41 0.52 -2.84
N LYS A 99 7.03 -0.66 -2.78
CA LYS A 99 7.79 -1.23 -3.90
C LYS A 99 6.90 -1.42 -5.13
N TRP A 100 5.66 -1.87 -4.96
CA TRP A 100 4.71 -1.96 -6.08
C TRP A 100 4.48 -0.60 -6.75
N ILE A 101 4.21 0.44 -5.95
CA ILE A 101 3.92 1.78 -6.45
C ILE A 101 5.16 2.41 -7.11
N ILE A 102 6.34 2.27 -6.51
CA ILE A 102 7.59 2.80 -7.06
C ILE A 102 7.93 2.10 -8.38
N THR A 103 7.92 0.78 -8.42
CA THR A 103 8.17 0.06 -9.68
C THR A 103 7.14 0.39 -10.75
N SER A 104 5.93 0.83 -10.39
CA SER A 104 4.89 1.23 -11.34
C SER A 104 5.25 2.49 -12.14
N THR A 105 6.22 3.28 -11.67
CA THR A 105 6.69 4.49 -12.34
C THR A 105 7.79 4.25 -13.38
N TYR A 106 8.18 3.00 -13.63
CA TYR A 106 9.30 2.68 -14.54
C TYR A 106 9.12 3.14 -16.00
N TRP A 107 7.86 3.30 -16.46
CA TRP A 107 7.53 3.86 -17.76
C TRP A 107 7.60 5.41 -17.82
N GLY A 108 7.71 6.07 -16.66
CA GLY A 108 7.84 7.51 -16.50
C GLY A 108 8.76 7.82 -15.32
N ARG A 109 10.06 7.50 -15.50
CA ARG A 109 11.08 7.51 -14.44
C ARG A 109 11.21 8.87 -13.76
N GLU A 110 10.93 9.95 -14.48
CA GLU A 110 10.90 11.32 -13.96
C GLU A 110 9.93 11.48 -12.78
N LYS A 111 8.91 10.62 -12.69
CA LYS A 111 7.91 10.63 -11.61
C LYS A 111 8.29 9.74 -10.43
N THR A 112 9.34 8.92 -10.53
CA THR A 112 9.73 7.96 -9.47
C THR A 112 9.99 8.67 -8.15
N ARG A 113 10.80 9.74 -8.18
CA ARG A 113 11.18 10.47 -6.96
C ARG A 113 9.99 11.23 -6.37
N LYS A 114 9.19 11.88 -7.22
CA LYS A 114 7.93 12.50 -6.80
C LYS A 114 7.02 11.48 -6.12
N ARG A 115 6.91 10.27 -6.67
CA ARG A 115 6.07 9.21 -6.09
C ARG A 115 6.61 8.72 -4.76
N TRP A 116 7.93 8.62 -4.60
CA TRP A 116 8.56 8.28 -3.34
C TRP A 116 8.26 9.33 -2.26
N GLU A 117 8.42 10.62 -2.56
CA GLU A 117 8.10 11.68 -1.61
C GLU A 117 6.63 11.66 -1.18
N GLN A 118 5.72 11.31 -2.10
CA GLN A 118 4.30 11.15 -1.76
C GLN A 118 4.07 9.96 -0.84
N ILE A 119 4.67 8.79 -1.12
CA ILE A 119 4.59 7.62 -0.26
C ILE A 119 5.11 7.97 1.13
N ARG A 120 6.29 8.60 1.20
CA ARG A 120 6.93 9.04 2.43
C ARG A 120 6.05 10.01 3.21
N TRP A 121 5.46 10.99 2.54
CA TRP A 121 4.53 11.92 3.16
C TRP A 121 3.29 11.22 3.73
N ILE A 122 2.69 10.30 2.98
CA ILE A 122 1.53 9.52 3.45
C ILE A 122 1.94 8.74 4.70
N ASN A 123 3.06 8.01 4.63
CA ASN A 123 3.57 7.19 5.73
C ASN A 123 3.77 7.99 7.02
N LEU A 124 4.47 9.13 6.94
CA LEU A 124 4.75 10.00 8.08
C LEU A 124 3.51 10.65 8.69
N ASN A 125 2.38 10.65 7.96
CA ASN A 125 1.14 11.30 8.37
C ASN A 125 0.01 10.31 8.69
N MET A 126 0.21 9.00 8.53
CA MET A 126 -0.85 8.00 8.78
C MET A 126 -1.39 8.10 10.20
N GLU A 127 -0.53 8.08 11.21
CA GLU A 127 -0.94 8.14 12.62
C GLU A 127 -1.69 9.44 12.92
N ARG A 128 -1.15 10.58 12.48
CA ARG A 128 -1.74 11.90 12.72
C ARG A 128 -3.13 12.04 12.09
N ASN A 129 -3.38 11.35 10.99
CA ASN A 129 -4.63 11.40 10.25
C ASN A 129 -5.51 10.17 10.49
N MET A 130 -5.25 9.38 11.54
CA MET A 130 -5.89 8.07 11.66
C MET A 130 -7.42 8.12 11.82
N HIS A 131 -7.96 9.24 12.32
CA HIS A 131 -9.38 9.49 12.53
C HIS A 131 -10.05 10.18 11.32
N TYR A 132 -9.28 10.53 10.28
CA TYR A 132 -9.76 11.26 9.10
C TYR A 132 -9.55 10.45 7.81
N TRP A 133 -8.41 9.78 7.69
CA TRP A 133 -8.13 8.90 6.56
C TRP A 133 -8.82 7.56 6.74
N PHE A 134 -9.36 7.06 5.63
CA PHE A 134 -10.16 5.85 5.60
C PHE A 134 -9.76 4.96 4.42
N TYR A 135 -10.08 3.69 4.54
CA TYR A 135 -9.88 2.66 3.53
C TYR A 135 -11.09 1.75 3.45
N TYR A 136 -11.19 0.98 2.37
CA TYR A 136 -12.18 -0.10 2.27
C TYR A 136 -11.60 -1.33 2.95
N ASP A 137 -12.21 -1.78 4.04
CA ASP A 137 -11.82 -2.98 4.76
C ASP A 137 -12.42 -4.22 4.10
N MET A 138 -11.54 -5.16 3.74
CA MET A 138 -11.89 -6.40 3.04
C MET A 138 -12.65 -7.37 3.95
N PHE A 139 -12.34 -7.39 5.24
CA PHE A 139 -12.91 -8.36 6.18
C PHE A 139 -14.38 -8.03 6.49
N HIS A 140 -14.67 -6.77 6.78
CA HIS A 140 -16.00 -6.29 7.13
C HIS A 140 -16.78 -5.75 5.92
N SER A 141 -16.15 -5.66 4.74
CA SER A 141 -16.74 -5.13 3.50
C SER A 141 -17.32 -3.71 3.63
N LYS A 142 -16.68 -2.85 4.44
CA LYS A 142 -17.12 -1.48 4.74
C LYS A 142 -15.95 -0.50 4.79
N HIS A 143 -16.24 0.80 4.86
CA HIS A 143 -15.20 1.82 5.01
C HIS A 143 -14.86 2.02 6.48
N LEU A 144 -13.57 1.88 6.81
CA LEU A 144 -13.03 2.14 8.14
C LEU A 144 -12.05 3.30 8.10
N TYR A 145 -12.03 4.11 9.15
CA TYR A 145 -10.91 4.99 9.45
C TYR A 145 -9.67 4.15 9.83
N LEU A 146 -8.46 4.71 9.73
CA LEU A 146 -7.24 3.99 10.09
C LEU A 146 -7.19 3.61 11.57
N ASN A 147 -7.91 4.30 12.45
CA ASN A 147 -8.04 3.91 13.85
C ASN A 147 -8.99 2.71 14.08
N GLY A 148 -9.64 2.21 13.02
CA GLY A 148 -10.58 1.09 13.06
C GLY A 148 -12.06 1.48 13.22
N ASP A 149 -12.35 2.76 13.42
CA ASP A 149 -13.73 3.23 13.55
C ASP A 149 -14.47 3.14 12.21
N GLU A 150 -15.76 2.83 12.25
CA GLU A 150 -16.58 2.79 11.05
C GLU A 150 -16.85 4.19 10.51
N ARG A 151 -16.63 4.35 9.20
CA ARG A 151 -16.98 5.57 8.49
C ARG A 151 -18.45 5.52 8.09
N GLN A 152 -19.28 6.24 8.83
CA GLN A 152 -20.67 6.50 8.43
C GLN A 152 -20.63 7.36 7.14
N LEU A 153 -21.21 6.82 6.06
CA LEU A 153 -21.32 7.47 4.75
C LEU A 153 -22.67 8.16 4.61
#